data_AF-A0A1Z9A6C8-F1
#
_entry.id   AF-A0A1Z9A6C8-F1
#
_cell.length_a   1.000
_cell.length_b   1.000
_cell.length_c   1.000
_cell.angle_alpha   90.00
_cell.angle_beta   90.00
_cell.angle_gamma   90.00
#
_symmetry.space_group_name_H-M   'P 1'
#
loop_
_entity.id
_entity.type
_entity.pdbx_description
1 polymer ?
#
loop_
_entity_poly.entity_id
_entity_poly.type
_entity_poly.pdbx_seq_one_letter_code
_entity_poly.pdbx_strand_id
1 'polypeptide(L)'
;MKPFCTILLESFRGLKSQLIFWITLGLSFFVALIFLSIGFDDKGPTFFFGMTGYANEALGANGLARSYFYKEIFSFWIAGVWLTWIATILALISCAP
;
A
#
# COMPACT_ATOMS: atom_id res chain seq x y z
N MET A 1 28.43 -4.91 18.87
CA MET A 1 27.35 -4.26 18.08
C MET A 1 27.52 -2.75 18.19
N LYS A 2 27.32 -1.98 17.12
CA LYS A 2 27.53 -0.52 17.15
C LYS A 2 26.46 0.16 18.03
N PRO A 3 26.82 1.13 18.90
CA PRO A 3 25.89 1.78 19.84
C PRO A 3 24.65 2.40 19.15
N PHE A 4 24.82 2.87 17.92
CA PHE A 4 23.72 3.35 17.07
C PHE A 4 22.63 2.29 16.83
N CYS A 5 23.01 1.05 16.52
CA CYS A 5 22.06 -0.02 16.23
C CYS A 5 21.24 -0.38 17.49
N THR A 6 21.85 -0.34 18.67
CA THR A 6 21.16 -0.62 19.94
C THR A 6 20.07 0.39 20.26
N ILE A 7 20.30 1.69 20.01
CA ILE A 7 19.30 2.73 20.23
C ILE A 7 18.10 2.52 19.31
N LEU A 8 18.35 2.26 18.02
CA LEU A 8 17.26 1.98 17.06
C LEU A 8 16.45 0.74 17.44
N LEU A 9 17.12 -0.31 17.91
CA LEU A 9 16.46 -1.58 18.28
C LEU A 9 15.60 -1.43 19.53
N GLU A 10 16.08 -0.67 20.52
CA GLU A 10 15.31 -0.31 21.73
C GLU A 10 14.08 0.52 21.38
N SER A 11 14.24 1.59 20.58
CA SER A 11 13.11 2.42 20.14
C SER A 11 12.07 1.62 19.35
N PHE A 12 12.52 0.73 18.44
CA PHE A 12 11.62 -0.13 17.68
C PHE A 12 10.85 -1.12 18.57
N ARG A 13 11.51 -1.68 19.60
CA ARG A 13 10.87 -2.58 20.57
C ARG A 13 9.81 -1.85 21.40
N GLY A 14 10.08 -0.61 21.80
CA GLY A 14 9.11 0.27 22.47
C GLY A 14 7.89 0.54 21.59
N LEU A 15 8.11 0.87 20.33
CA LEU A 15 7.04 1.14 19.36
C LEU A 15 6.14 -0.10 19.15
N LYS A 16 6.77 -1.28 18.97
CA LYS A 16 6.06 -2.55 18.79
C LYS A 16 5.21 -2.96 20.00
N SER A 17 5.51 -2.46 21.19
CA SER A 17 4.74 -2.76 22.39
C SER A 17 3.36 -2.10 22.40
N GLN A 18 3.16 -1.06 21.59
CA GLN A 18 1.91 -0.32 21.57
C GLN A 18 0.91 -0.91 20.58
N LEU A 19 -0.36 -0.98 20.98
CA LEU A 19 -1.44 -1.50 20.15
C LEU A 19 -1.72 -0.62 18.91
N ILE A 20 -1.51 0.70 19.04
CA ILE A 20 -1.66 1.68 17.95
C ILE A 20 -0.71 1.36 16.79
N PHE A 21 0.54 0.96 17.09
CA PHE A 21 1.49 0.54 16.06
C PHE A 21 0.96 -0.63 15.22
N TRP A 22 0.39 -1.66 15.87
CA TRP A 22 -0.16 -2.81 15.15
C TRP A 22 -1.41 -2.47 14.35
N ILE A 23 -2.28 -1.57 14.84
CA ILE A 23 -3.43 -1.09 14.07
C ILE A 23 -2.96 -0.36 12.80
N THR A 24 -2.02 0.57 12.93
CA THR A 24 -1.52 1.37 11.79
C THR A 24 -0.81 0.50 10.74
N LEU A 25 -0.01 -0.47 11.19
CA LEU A 25 0.65 -1.44 10.32
C LEU A 25 -0.37 -2.35 9.63
N GLY A 26 -1.37 -2.84 10.36
CA GLY A 26 -2.45 -3.66 9.82
C GLY A 26 -3.30 -2.91 8.79
N LEU A 27 -3.63 -1.65 9.04
CA LEU A 27 -4.38 -0.81 8.10
C LEU A 27 -3.58 -0.54 6.82
N SER A 28 -2.27 -0.28 6.95
CA SER A 28 -1.39 -0.08 5.79
C SER A 28 -1.27 -1.35 4.96
N PHE A 29 -1.13 -2.50 5.63
CA PHE A 29 -1.12 -3.80 4.97
C PHE A 29 -2.45 -4.08 4.27
N PHE A 30 -3.58 -3.74 4.90
CA PHE A 30 -4.91 -3.92 4.31
C PHE A 30 -5.10 -3.11 3.02
N VAL A 31 -4.66 -1.84 2.99
CA VAL A 31 -4.72 -1.04 1.77
C VAL A 31 -3.79 -1.57 0.68
N ALA A 32 -2.60 -2.03 1.03
CA ALA A 32 -1.72 -2.70 0.08
C ALA A 32 -2.37 -3.96 -0.50
N LEU A 33 -3.11 -4.72 0.32
CA LEU A 33 -3.84 -5.92 -0.11
C LEU A 33 -5.00 -5.56 -1.06
N ILE A 34 -5.74 -4.49 -0.78
CA ILE A 34 -6.78 -3.99 -1.69
C ILE A 34 -6.17 -3.65 -3.05
N PHE A 35 -5.05 -2.93 -3.09
CA PHE A 35 -4.40 -2.61 -4.35
C PHE A 35 -3.86 -3.85 -5.05
N LEU A 36 -3.27 -4.80 -4.31
CA LEU A 36 -2.80 -6.08 -4.83
C LEU A 36 -3.94 -6.90 -5.47
N SER A 37 -5.16 -6.74 -4.96
CA SER A 37 -6.34 -7.43 -5.50
C SER A 37 -6.81 -6.90 -6.86
N ILE A 38 -6.31 -5.73 -7.28
CA ILE A 38 -6.59 -5.12 -8.58
C ILE A 38 -5.63 -5.72 -9.62
N GLY A 39 -6.19 -6.43 -10.58
CA GLY A 39 -5.48 -7.03 -11.70
C GLY A 39 -5.98 -6.52 -13.04
N PHE A 40 -5.38 -7.02 -14.12
CA PHE A 40 -5.84 -6.76 -15.47
C PHE A 40 -5.71 -8.00 -16.32
N ASP A 41 -6.80 -8.33 -17.02
CA ASP A 41 -6.89 -9.44 -17.95
C ASP A 41 -7.18 -8.91 -19.36
N ASP A 42 -7.07 -9.74 -20.39
CA ASP A 42 -7.22 -9.38 -21.82
C ASP A 42 -8.58 -8.77 -22.15
N LYS A 43 -9.56 -8.92 -21.26
CA LYS A 43 -10.91 -8.35 -21.37
C LYS A 43 -11.08 -7.01 -20.64
N GLY A 44 -10.16 -6.61 -19.76
CA GLY A 44 -10.24 -5.37 -18.98
C GLY A 44 -9.70 -5.47 -17.54
N PRO A 45 -9.94 -4.44 -16.70
CA PRO A 45 -9.56 -4.45 -15.29
C PRO A 45 -10.34 -5.50 -14.51
N THR A 46 -9.63 -6.22 -13.65
CA THR A 46 -10.18 -7.21 -12.73
C THR A 46 -9.98 -6.76 -11.28
N PHE A 47 -10.95 -7.08 -10.44
CA PHE A 47 -10.97 -6.80 -9.01
C PHE A 47 -11.09 -8.13 -8.25
N PHE A 48 -10.61 -8.15 -7.01
CA PHE A 48 -10.58 -9.35 -6.17
C PHE A 48 -9.85 -10.53 -6.81
N PHE A 49 -8.62 -10.30 -7.30
CA PHE A 49 -7.78 -11.36 -7.89
C PHE A 49 -8.42 -12.07 -9.10
N GLY A 50 -9.16 -11.33 -9.93
CA GLY A 50 -9.78 -11.91 -11.13
C GLY A 50 -11.23 -12.38 -10.95
N MET A 51 -11.80 -12.29 -9.74
CA MET A 51 -13.14 -12.81 -9.47
C MET A 51 -14.27 -11.95 -10.05
N THR A 52 -14.03 -10.65 -10.18
CA THR A 52 -14.95 -9.71 -10.83
C THR A 52 -14.18 -8.86 -11.83
N GLY A 53 -14.75 -8.56 -12.99
CA GLY A 53 -14.08 -7.76 -14.00
C GLY A 53 -15.07 -7.01 -14.85
N TYR A 54 -14.69 -5.82 -15.29
CA TYR A 54 -15.48 -5.04 -16.23
C TYR A 54 -14.86 -5.15 -17.61
N ALA A 55 -15.65 -5.56 -18.60
CA ALA A 55 -15.19 -5.64 -19.98
C ALA A 55 -15.00 -4.22 -20.53
N ASN A 56 -13.76 -3.83 -20.78
CA ASN A 56 -13.44 -2.55 -21.39
C ASN A 56 -12.38 -2.76 -22.46
N GLU A 57 -12.82 -2.74 -23.73
CA GLU A 57 -11.97 -2.99 -24.90
C GLU A 57 -10.77 -2.03 -25.00
N ALA A 58 -10.91 -0.79 -24.51
CA ALA A 58 -9.82 0.19 -24.52
C ALA A 58 -8.64 -0.21 -23.61
N LEU A 59 -8.93 -0.86 -22.48
CA LEU A 59 -7.93 -1.32 -21.49
C LEU A 59 -7.56 -2.80 -21.67
N GLY A 60 -8.41 -3.58 -22.35
CA GLY A 60 -8.17 -4.98 -22.72
C GLY A 60 -7.18 -5.11 -23.89
N ALA A 61 -7.39 -4.36 -24.97
CA ALA A 61 -6.64 -4.51 -26.22
C ALA A 61 -5.28 -3.75 -26.24
N ASN A 62 -5.14 -2.68 -25.45
CA ASN A 62 -3.92 -1.86 -25.44
C ASN A 62 -3.07 -2.15 -24.20
N GLY A 63 -2.15 -3.11 -24.29
CA GLY A 63 -1.24 -3.48 -23.19
C GLY A 63 -0.42 -2.30 -22.64
N LEU A 64 -0.10 -1.30 -23.48
CA LEU A 64 0.53 -0.06 -23.02
C LEU A 64 -0.40 0.75 -22.11
N ALA A 65 -1.65 1.01 -22.54
CA ALA A 65 -2.62 1.77 -21.76
C ALA A 65 -2.91 1.10 -20.41
N ARG A 66 -2.98 -0.23 -20.36
CA ARG A 66 -3.07 -1.02 -19.12
C ARG A 66 -1.92 -0.71 -18.16
N SER A 67 -0.69 -0.78 -18.66
CA SER A 67 0.50 -0.56 -17.83
C SER A 67 0.60 0.88 -17.30
N TYR A 68 0.20 1.87 -18.12
CA TYR A 68 0.15 3.26 -17.70
C TYR A 68 -0.92 3.48 -16.63
N PHE A 69 -2.15 3.01 -16.86
CA PHE A 69 -3.23 3.17 -15.87
C PHE A 69 -2.89 2.56 -14.51
N TYR A 70 -2.31 1.34 -14.49
CA TYR A 70 -1.90 0.72 -13.24
C TYR A 70 -0.80 1.52 -12.51
N LYS A 71 0.21 2.01 -13.25
CA LYS A 71 1.29 2.82 -12.70
C LYS A 71 0.81 4.18 -12.19
N GLU A 72 -0.14 4.80 -12.88
CA GLU A 72 -0.73 6.08 -12.46
C GLU A 72 -1.56 5.92 -11.19
N ILE A 73 -2.40 4.88 -11.12
CA ILE A 73 -3.15 4.56 -9.90
C ILE A 73 -2.17 4.32 -8.74
N PHE A 74 -1.13 3.52 -8.96
CA PHE A 74 -0.12 3.28 -7.93
C PHE A 74 0.59 4.57 -7.50
N SER A 75 1.11 5.34 -8.45
CA SER A 75 1.95 6.51 -8.15
C SER A 75 1.16 7.63 -7.49
N PHE A 76 -0.05 7.89 -7.95
CA PHE A 76 -0.86 8.97 -7.41
C PHE A 76 -1.55 8.57 -6.10
N TRP A 77 -2.28 7.45 -6.09
CA TRP A 77 -3.10 7.07 -4.94
C TRP A 77 -2.31 6.33 -3.86
N ILE A 78 -1.57 5.29 -4.22
CA ILE A 78 -0.85 4.48 -3.23
C ILE A 78 0.43 5.18 -2.78
N ALA A 79 1.33 5.50 -3.69
CA ALA A 79 2.60 6.14 -3.34
C ALA A 79 2.37 7.59 -2.86
N GLY A 80 1.70 8.40 -3.69
CA GLY A 80 1.49 9.82 -3.42
C GLY A 80 0.63 10.09 -2.19
N VAL A 81 -0.63 9.62 -2.17
CA VAL A 81 -1.54 9.91 -1.06
C VAL A 81 -1.28 8.99 0.14
N TRP A 82 -1.28 7.68 -0.07
CA TRP A 82 -1.26 6.73 1.05
C TRP A 82 0.11 6.64 1.74
N LEU A 83 1.16 6.23 1.03
CA LEU A 83 2.48 5.97 1.60
C LEU A 83 3.24 7.25 1.99
N THR A 84 2.90 8.39 1.40
CA THR A 84 3.57 9.66 1.73
C THR A 84 2.83 10.44 2.81
N TRP A 85 1.52 10.67 2.68
CA TRP A 85 0.80 11.52 3.64
C TRP A 85 0.20 10.69 4.79
N ILE A 86 -0.65 9.72 4.45
CA ILE A 86 -1.42 8.98 5.45
C ILE A 86 -0.48 8.12 6.30
N ALA A 87 0.45 7.39 5.70
CA ALA A 87 1.41 6.57 6.42
C ALA A 87 2.31 7.40 7.34
N THR A 88 2.74 8.60 6.92
CA THR A 88 3.51 9.51 7.79
C THR A 88 2.68 10.00 8.97
N ILE A 89 1.42 10.39 8.76
CA ILE A 89 0.53 10.80 9.86
C ILE A 89 0.33 9.64 10.84
N LEU A 90 0.02 8.44 10.33
CA LEU A 90 -0.17 7.26 11.17
C LEU A 90 1.11 6.90 11.94
N ALA A 91 2.28 7.02 11.30
CA ALA A 91 3.56 6.79 11.95
C ALA A 91 3.83 7.83 13.06
N LEU A 92 3.53 9.11 12.83
CA LEU A 92 3.66 10.16 13.84
C LEU A 92 2.75 9.90 15.04
N ILE A 93 1.49 9.53 14.80
CA ILE A 93 0.54 9.15 15.86
C ILE A 93 1.04 7.91 16.61
N SER A 94 1.66 6.95 15.92
CA SER A 94 2.22 5.75 16.57
C SER A 94 3.45 6.05 17.45
N CYS A 95 4.11 7.20 17.24
CA CYS A 95 5.25 7.65 18.04
C CYS A 95 4.85 8.62 19.16
N ALA A 96 3.60 9.09 19.19
CA ALA A 96 3.11 9.96 20.23
C ALA A 96 2.87 9.14 21.53
N PRO A 97 3.42 9.57 22.68
CA PRO A 97 3.27 8.87 23.95
C PRO A 97 1.84 8.92 24.51
#